data_AF-A0A8H6QJN7-F1
#
_entry.id   AF-A0A8H6QJN7-F1
#
_cell.length_a   1.000
_cell.length_b   1.000
_cell.length_c   1.000
_cell.angle_alpha   90.00
_cell.angle_beta   90.00
_cell.angle_gamma   90.00
#
_symmetry.space_group_name_H-M   'P 1'
#
loop_
_entity.id
_entity.type
_entity.pdbx_description
1 polymer ?
#
loop_
_entity_poly.entity_id
_entity_poly.type
_entity_poly.pdbx_seq_one_letter_code
_entity_poly.pdbx_strand_id
1 'polypeptide(L)'
;MIGAFYGYGKDHFASTEDLWEGIFSLVASVIITIMGAALLRVTKLQEKWRVKLAQALEAKPLTRGTFKNNLKLWAEKYAMFLLPFITVLREGLEAVVFIGGVSLSFPATAFPLPVFTGLLAGVVIGYLLYRGGNQASLQIFLIISTCFLYLVAAGLFSRGVWYLENNAWNHLVGGDAAETGAGPGSYDIRQSVWHVNCCSPLINGGGGWGIFNAVLGWTNSATYGSVLSYNLYWIAVIVWFVAMRHKERHGHLPVVDPLLNRLRRRKSARCRNGRQDVEDRVVPSDLETESKVPKNGASLL
;
A
#
# COMPACT_ATOMS: atom_id res chain seq x y z
N MET A 1 12.08 3.85 -24.83
CA MET A 1 12.01 5.04 -23.94
C MET A 1 12.78 6.22 -24.52
N ILE A 2 14.04 6.06 -24.96
CA ILE A 2 14.83 7.15 -25.58
C ILE A 2 14.23 7.69 -26.90
N GLY A 3 13.67 6.82 -27.76
CA GLY A 3 13.08 7.25 -29.04
C GLY A 3 11.73 7.99 -28.94
N ALA A 4 10.99 7.81 -27.85
CA ALA A 4 9.75 8.55 -27.61
C ALA A 4 10.04 9.97 -27.06
N PHE A 5 11.11 10.10 -26.29
CA PHE A 5 11.57 11.36 -25.70
C PHE A 5 12.08 12.34 -26.77
N TYR A 6 12.71 11.86 -27.83
CA TYR A 6 13.16 12.69 -28.96
C TYR A 6 12.07 12.98 -30.00
N GLY A 7 11.00 12.16 -30.06
CA GLY A 7 9.91 12.33 -31.03
C GLY A 7 8.85 13.35 -30.61
N TYR A 8 8.67 13.53 -29.30
CA TYR A 8 7.73 14.49 -28.71
C TYR A 8 8.50 15.67 -28.11
N GLY A 9 9.00 16.57 -28.97
CA GLY A 9 9.73 17.78 -28.59
C GLY A 9 8.85 18.88 -27.94
N LYS A 10 8.03 18.51 -26.96
CA LYS A 10 7.32 19.46 -26.08
C LYS A 10 7.56 19.04 -24.63
N ASP A 11 8.19 19.93 -23.86
CA ASP A 11 8.54 19.82 -22.43
C ASP A 11 7.33 19.74 -21.47
N HIS A 12 6.26 19.05 -21.85
CA HIS A 12 5.11 18.81 -20.95
C HIS A 12 5.49 17.93 -19.75
N PHE A 13 6.56 17.13 -19.87
CA PHE A 13 7.04 16.27 -18.80
C PHE A 13 7.69 17.07 -17.67
N ALA A 14 8.52 18.09 -17.98
CA ALA A 14 9.17 18.92 -16.97
C ALA A 14 8.15 19.70 -16.13
N SER A 15 7.12 20.27 -16.77
CA SER A 15 6.03 20.98 -16.06
C SER A 15 5.15 20.08 -15.18
N THR A 16 5.23 18.75 -15.31
CA THR A 16 4.35 17.81 -14.57
C THR A 16 5.15 16.88 -13.66
N GLU A 17 6.47 17.03 -13.59
CA GLU A 17 7.37 16.14 -12.86
C GLU A 17 7.01 16.10 -11.37
N ASP A 18 6.97 17.27 -10.72
CA ASP A 18 6.59 17.40 -9.30
C ASP A 18 5.20 16.79 -9.00
N LEU A 19 4.25 16.96 -9.93
CA LEU A 19 2.91 16.40 -9.76
C LEU A 19 2.94 14.85 -9.79
N TRP A 20 3.70 14.27 -10.72
CA TRP A 20 3.87 12.83 -10.82
C TRP A 20 4.66 12.26 -9.63
N GLU A 21 5.76 12.90 -9.22
CA GLU A 21 6.52 12.50 -8.03
C GLU A 21 5.66 12.56 -6.77
N GLY A 22 4.81 13.60 -6.65
CA GLY A 22 3.83 13.73 -5.57
C GLY A 22 2.81 12.61 -5.54
N ILE A 23 2.16 12.31 -6.66
CA ILE A 23 1.13 11.26 -6.74
C ILE A 23 1.76 9.87 -6.50
N PHE A 24 2.89 9.57 -7.12
CA PHE A 24 3.54 8.26 -6.97
C PHE A 24 4.03 8.01 -5.56
N SER A 25 4.59 9.03 -4.88
CA SER A 25 5.01 8.89 -3.48
C SER A 25 3.83 8.69 -2.54
N LEU A 26 2.70 9.36 -2.76
CA LEU A 26 1.45 9.11 -2.02
C LEU A 26 0.93 7.68 -2.24
N VAL A 27 0.85 7.23 -3.48
CA VAL A 27 0.39 5.86 -3.81
C VAL A 27 1.35 4.82 -3.22
N ALA A 28 2.66 5.03 -3.34
CA ALA A 28 3.68 4.15 -2.76
C ALA A 28 3.53 4.05 -1.23
N SER A 29 3.30 5.17 -0.54
CA SER A 29 3.09 5.17 0.91
C SER A 29 1.91 4.28 1.33
N VAL A 30 0.80 4.32 0.58
CA VAL A 30 -0.39 3.48 0.85
C VAL A 30 -0.07 2.01 0.60
N ILE A 31 0.61 1.68 -0.50
CA ILE A 31 1.01 0.31 -0.83
C ILE A 31 1.93 -0.26 0.25
N ILE A 32 2.96 0.49 0.66
CA ILE A 32 3.89 0.09 1.72
C ILE A 32 3.14 -0.11 3.04
N THR A 33 2.16 0.75 3.35
CA THR A 33 1.36 0.63 4.58
C THR A 33 0.57 -0.69 4.62
N ILE A 34 -0.05 -1.06 3.50
CA ILE A 34 -0.79 -2.32 3.35
C ILE A 34 0.16 -3.52 3.42
N MET A 35 1.32 -3.43 2.74
CA MET A 35 2.33 -4.49 2.74
C MET A 35 2.93 -4.71 4.13
N GLY A 36 3.25 -3.64 4.86
CA GLY A 36 3.75 -3.70 6.25
C GLY A 36 2.77 -4.41 7.18
N ALA A 37 1.47 -4.17 7.02
CA ALA A 37 0.43 -4.87 7.78
C ALA A 37 0.34 -6.36 7.42
N ALA A 38 0.61 -6.73 6.16
CA ALA A 38 0.65 -8.13 5.71
C ALA A 38 1.85 -8.88 6.31
N LEU A 39 3.02 -8.23 6.39
CA LEU A 39 4.23 -8.80 7.00
C LEU A 39 4.03 -9.18 8.47
N LEU A 40 3.34 -8.34 9.26
CA LEU A 40 3.01 -8.66 10.66
C LEU A 40 2.14 -9.92 10.82
N ARG A 41 1.39 -10.30 9.78
CA ARG A 41 0.53 -11.49 9.78
C ARG A 41 1.21 -12.72 9.17
N VAL A 42 2.38 -12.57 8.58
CA VAL A 42 3.03 -13.63 7.80
C VAL A 42 3.33 -14.87 8.64
N THR A 43 3.72 -14.69 9.91
CA THR A 43 4.02 -15.79 10.84
C THR A 43 2.81 -16.67 11.09
N LYS A 44 1.65 -16.06 11.40
CA LYS A 44 0.38 -16.78 11.58
C LYS A 44 -0.15 -17.39 10.28
N LEU A 45 0.15 -16.76 9.14
CA LEU A 45 -0.25 -17.28 7.83
C LEU A 45 0.55 -18.54 7.50
N GLN A 46 1.88 -18.51 7.67
CA GLN A 46 2.76 -19.65 7.40
C GLN A 46 2.34 -20.89 8.20
N GLU A 47 2.00 -20.75 9.49
CA GLU A 47 1.52 -21.87 10.32
C GLU A 47 0.19 -22.45 9.78
N LYS A 48 -0.78 -21.59 9.44
CA LYS A 48 -2.06 -22.04 8.87
C LYS A 48 -1.88 -22.73 7.52
N TRP A 49 -0.99 -22.21 6.68
CA TRP A 49 -0.65 -22.81 5.39
C TRP A 49 0.05 -24.15 5.58
N ARG A 50 0.99 -24.26 6.53
CA ARG A 50 1.64 -25.53 6.88
C ARG A 50 0.64 -26.59 7.31
N VAL A 51 -0.32 -26.23 8.16
CA VAL A 51 -1.38 -27.15 8.62
C VAL A 51 -2.30 -27.56 7.46
N LYS A 52 -2.69 -26.62 6.59
CA LYS A 52 -3.50 -26.92 5.41
C LYS A 52 -2.78 -27.80 4.40
N LEU A 53 -1.47 -27.61 4.22
CA LEU A 53 -0.64 -28.44 3.36
C LEU A 53 -0.48 -29.85 3.96
N ALA A 54 -0.26 -29.97 5.27
CA ALA A 54 -0.21 -31.28 5.93
C ALA A 54 -1.55 -32.04 5.80
N GLN A 55 -2.68 -31.34 5.97
CA GLN A 55 -4.01 -31.93 5.78
C GLN A 55 -4.29 -32.31 4.32
N ALA A 56 -3.84 -31.52 3.35
CA ALA A 56 -3.99 -31.83 1.93
C ALA A 56 -3.12 -33.02 1.50
N LEU A 57 -1.92 -33.15 2.07
CA LEU A 57 -1.02 -34.29 1.88
C LEU A 57 -1.57 -35.59 2.51
N GLU A 58 -2.26 -35.52 3.65
CA GLU A 58 -2.90 -36.69 4.28
C GLU A 58 -4.24 -37.07 3.63
N ALA A 59 -4.95 -36.12 3.01
CA ALA A 59 -6.24 -36.33 2.39
C ALA A 59 -6.16 -37.03 1.01
N LYS A 60 -5.82 -38.33 1.02
CA LYS A 60 -5.95 -39.37 -0.03
C LYS A 60 -5.43 -39.05 -1.46
N PRO A 61 -4.77 -40.01 -2.14
CA PRO A 61 -4.29 -39.82 -3.52
C PRO A 61 -5.48 -39.68 -4.47
N LEU A 62 -5.76 -38.45 -4.91
CA LEU A 62 -6.82 -38.17 -5.88
C LEU A 62 -6.49 -38.83 -7.22
N THR A 63 -7.49 -39.55 -7.72
CA THR A 63 -7.46 -40.38 -8.90
C THR A 63 -7.07 -39.62 -10.16
N ARG A 64 -6.33 -40.34 -10.99
CA ARG A 64 -5.68 -40.01 -12.27
C ARG A 64 -6.58 -39.26 -13.26
N GLY A 65 -6.06 -38.15 -13.83
CA GLY A 65 -6.46 -37.67 -15.16
C GLY A 65 -6.90 -36.20 -15.27
N THR A 66 -5.99 -35.22 -15.13
CA THR A 66 -6.07 -33.88 -15.76
C THR A 66 -4.70 -33.19 -15.58
N PHE A 67 -4.19 -32.45 -16.58
CA PHE A 67 -2.93 -31.68 -16.48
C PHE A 67 -2.87 -30.74 -15.25
N LYS A 68 -4.02 -30.15 -14.88
CA LYS A 68 -4.20 -29.39 -13.63
C LYS A 68 -4.00 -30.22 -12.36
N ASN A 69 -4.37 -31.51 -12.36
CA ASN A 69 -4.17 -32.40 -11.21
C ASN A 69 -2.70 -32.79 -11.08
N ASN A 70 -1.99 -32.99 -12.19
CA ASN A 70 -0.54 -33.23 -12.15
C ASN A 70 0.22 -31.98 -11.69
N LEU A 71 -0.15 -30.79 -12.17
CA LEU A 71 0.42 -29.53 -11.69
C LEU A 71 0.08 -29.30 -10.20
N LYS A 72 -1.13 -29.65 -9.76
CA LYS A 72 -1.54 -29.54 -8.35
C LYS A 72 -0.76 -30.50 -7.46
N LEU A 73 -0.62 -31.77 -7.84
CA LEU A 73 0.18 -32.77 -7.13
C LEU A 73 1.67 -32.40 -7.11
N TRP A 74 2.19 -31.84 -8.20
CA TRP A 74 3.57 -31.36 -8.28
C TRP A 74 3.76 -30.12 -7.41
N ALA A 75 2.88 -29.12 -7.51
CA ALA A 75 2.89 -27.93 -6.67
C ALA A 75 2.69 -28.25 -5.19
N GLU A 76 1.95 -29.31 -4.85
CA GLU A 76 1.74 -29.80 -3.47
C GLU A 76 2.98 -30.54 -2.94
N LYS A 77 3.61 -31.40 -3.75
CA LYS A 77 4.88 -32.07 -3.42
C LYS A 77 6.04 -31.10 -3.28
N TYR A 78 6.08 -30.05 -4.11
CA TYR A 78 7.13 -29.02 -4.11
C TYR A 78 6.69 -27.72 -3.42
N ALA A 79 5.54 -27.69 -2.72
CA ALA A 79 4.99 -26.48 -2.09
C ALA A 79 5.98 -25.84 -1.11
N MET A 80 6.70 -26.67 -0.34
CA MET A 80 7.70 -26.21 0.63
C MET A 80 8.92 -25.53 -0.01
N PHE A 81 9.21 -25.81 -1.29
CA PHE A 81 10.31 -25.20 -2.04
C PHE A 81 9.82 -24.04 -2.92
N LEU A 82 8.68 -24.22 -3.61
CA LEU A 82 8.15 -23.27 -4.58
C LEU A 82 7.71 -21.94 -3.94
N LEU A 83 7.14 -21.98 -2.73
CA LEU A 83 6.71 -20.78 -1.99
C LEU A 83 7.90 -19.86 -1.66
N PRO A 84 8.95 -20.32 -0.94
CA PRO A 84 10.16 -19.54 -0.74
C PRO A 84 10.82 -19.10 -2.05
N PHE A 85 10.86 -19.97 -3.07
CA PHE A 85 11.46 -19.66 -4.36
C PHE A 85 10.77 -18.49 -5.08
N ILE A 86 9.44 -18.53 -5.23
CA ILE A 86 8.68 -17.44 -5.87
C ILE A 86 8.82 -16.15 -5.06
N THR A 87 8.83 -16.22 -3.73
CA THR A 87 9.01 -15.02 -2.90
C THR A 87 10.39 -14.40 -3.09
N VAL A 88 11.46 -15.20 -3.09
CA VAL A 88 12.83 -14.71 -3.31
C VAL A 88 12.99 -14.14 -4.72
N LEU A 89 12.39 -14.78 -5.73
CA LEU A 89 12.45 -14.30 -7.11
C LEU A 89 11.73 -12.95 -7.27
N ARG A 90 10.57 -12.76 -6.63
CA ARG A 90 9.85 -11.48 -6.66
C ARG A 90 10.64 -10.36 -5.98
N GLU A 91 11.02 -10.56 -4.72
CA GLU A 91 11.75 -9.54 -3.96
C GLU A 91 13.12 -9.24 -4.62
N GLY A 92 13.78 -10.26 -5.19
CA GLY A 92 14.99 -10.11 -5.99
C GLY A 92 14.79 -9.31 -7.28
N LEU A 93 13.69 -9.56 -8.01
CA LEU A 93 13.37 -8.80 -9.23
C LEU A 93 13.05 -7.34 -8.92
N GLU A 94 12.29 -7.07 -7.87
CA GLU A 94 12.02 -5.70 -7.40
C GLU A 94 13.35 -4.98 -7.10
N ALA A 95 14.27 -5.59 -6.34
CA ALA A 95 15.58 -5.01 -6.03
C ALA A 95 16.44 -4.70 -7.27
N VAL A 96 16.46 -5.59 -8.26
CA VAL A 96 17.23 -5.37 -9.51
C VAL A 96 16.63 -4.21 -10.31
N VAL A 97 15.30 -4.09 -10.38
CA VAL A 97 14.63 -2.96 -11.04
C VAL A 97 14.91 -1.65 -10.32
N PHE A 98 14.91 -1.64 -8.97
CA PHE A 98 15.26 -0.45 -8.19
C PHE A 98 16.70 -0.01 -8.40
N ILE A 99 17.67 -0.94 -8.36
CA ILE A 99 19.09 -0.64 -8.59
C ILE A 99 19.30 -0.12 -10.03
N GLY A 100 18.65 -0.75 -11.01
CA GLY A 100 18.67 -0.29 -12.40
C GLY A 100 18.15 1.14 -12.54
N GLY A 101 17.05 1.48 -11.86
CA GLY A 101 16.48 2.82 -11.86
C GLY A 101 17.43 3.88 -11.30
N VAL A 102 18.04 3.64 -10.13
CA VAL A 102 18.97 4.60 -9.50
C VAL A 102 20.32 4.69 -10.21
N SER A 103 20.69 3.66 -10.98
CA SER A 103 21.98 3.63 -11.69
C SER A 103 22.11 4.64 -12.83
N LEU A 104 20.98 5.13 -13.35
CA LEU A 104 20.95 6.12 -14.43
C LEU A 104 21.27 7.54 -13.96
N SER A 105 21.22 7.79 -12.64
CA SER A 105 21.31 9.14 -12.06
C SER A 105 22.69 9.48 -11.47
N PHE A 106 23.61 8.52 -11.35
CA PHE A 106 24.90 8.70 -10.65
C PHE A 106 26.08 8.05 -11.40
N PRO A 107 27.31 8.58 -11.25
CA PRO A 107 28.50 8.02 -11.88
C PRO A 107 28.85 6.61 -11.36
N ALA A 108 29.35 5.75 -12.27
CA ALA A 108 29.61 4.33 -12.04
C ALA A 108 30.55 4.02 -10.86
N THR A 109 31.40 4.97 -10.47
CA THR A 109 32.39 4.83 -9.39
C THR A 109 31.79 4.92 -7.98
N ALA A 110 30.56 5.44 -7.84
CA ALA A 110 29.89 5.60 -6.54
C ALA A 110 29.12 4.36 -6.07
N PHE A 111 28.80 3.41 -6.98
CA PHE A 111 28.01 2.21 -6.66
C PHE A 111 28.71 1.09 -5.87
N PRO A 112 30.03 0.85 -5.99
CA PRO A 112 30.66 -0.27 -5.31
C PRO A 112 30.54 -0.18 -3.78
N LEU A 113 30.68 1.01 -3.22
CA LEU A 113 30.71 1.22 -1.77
C LEU A 113 29.34 0.92 -1.10
N PRO A 114 28.21 1.41 -1.61
CA PRO A 114 26.87 0.99 -1.18
C PRO A 114 26.61 -0.52 -1.32
N VAL A 115 27.10 -1.15 -2.40
CA VAL A 115 26.89 -2.60 -2.63
C VAL A 115 27.64 -3.43 -1.58
N PHE A 116 28.92 -3.12 -1.32
CA PHE A 116 29.69 -3.83 -0.31
C PHE A 116 29.14 -3.64 1.11
N THR A 117 28.79 -2.39 1.46
CA THR A 117 28.22 -2.08 2.79
C THR A 117 26.85 -2.74 2.98
N GLY A 118 26.00 -2.74 1.95
CA GLY A 118 24.70 -3.42 1.97
C GLY A 118 24.83 -4.95 2.08
N LEU A 119 25.75 -5.57 1.32
CA LEU A 119 26.02 -7.00 1.41
C LEU A 119 26.53 -7.39 2.81
N LEU A 120 27.49 -6.63 3.35
CA LEU A 120 28.03 -6.85 4.69
C LEU A 120 26.93 -6.74 5.75
N ALA A 121 26.12 -5.68 5.70
CA ALA A 121 24.99 -5.50 6.61
C ALA A 121 23.96 -6.64 6.50
N GLY A 122 23.66 -7.08 5.27
CA GLY A 122 22.76 -8.20 5.01
C GLY A 122 23.27 -9.52 5.59
N VAL A 123 24.56 -9.82 5.45
CA VAL A 123 25.20 -11.02 6.04
C VAL A 123 25.15 -10.96 7.56
N VAL A 124 25.42 -9.80 8.17
CA VAL A 124 25.35 -9.61 9.63
C VAL A 124 23.93 -9.82 10.15
N ILE A 125 22.92 -9.20 9.53
CA ILE A 125 21.52 -9.36 9.93
C ILE A 125 21.06 -10.80 9.70
N GLY A 126 21.43 -11.42 8.57
CA GLY A 126 21.14 -12.81 8.27
C GLY A 126 21.74 -13.78 9.29
N TYR A 127 22.97 -13.53 9.73
CA TYR A 127 23.62 -14.30 10.78
C TYR A 127 22.90 -14.14 12.14
N LEU A 128 22.49 -12.91 12.50
CA LEU A 128 21.71 -12.64 13.71
C LEU A 128 20.36 -13.37 13.69
N LEU A 129 19.69 -13.43 12.54
CA LEU A 129 18.44 -14.19 12.37
C LEU A 129 18.65 -15.70 12.48
N TYR A 130 19.71 -16.22 11.86
CA TYR A 130 20.04 -17.65 11.93
C TYR A 130 20.31 -18.10 13.36
N ARG A 131 21.15 -17.35 14.08
CA ARG A 131 21.45 -17.63 15.50
C ARG A 131 20.25 -17.38 16.41
N GLY A 132 19.38 -16.45 16.01
CA GLY A 132 18.20 -16.06 16.76
C GLY A 132 17.05 -17.07 16.76
N GLY A 133 17.07 -18.13 15.95
CA GLY A 133 15.94 -18.99 15.51
C GLY A 133 14.86 -19.52 16.48
N ASN A 134 14.83 -19.09 17.74
CA ASN A 134 13.64 -19.14 18.60
C ASN A 134 12.54 -18.19 18.07
N GLN A 135 11.28 -18.63 18.07
CA GLN A 135 10.11 -17.91 17.51
C GLN A 135 9.99 -16.44 17.99
N ALA A 136 10.45 -16.15 19.21
CA ALA A 136 10.45 -14.82 19.78
C ALA A 136 11.37 -13.82 19.04
N SER A 137 12.54 -14.25 18.54
CA SER A 137 13.47 -13.35 17.84
C SER A 137 12.97 -12.96 16.44
N LEU A 138 12.31 -13.89 15.74
CA LEU A 138 11.71 -13.65 14.43
C LEU A 138 10.57 -12.64 14.53
N GLN A 139 9.75 -12.74 15.58
CA GLN A 139 8.69 -11.79 15.82
C GLN A 139 9.22 -10.38 16.13
N ILE A 140 10.27 -10.27 16.95
CA ILE A 140 10.92 -8.98 17.26
C ILE A 140 11.51 -8.35 15.98
N PHE A 141 12.20 -9.14 15.16
CA PHE A 141 12.73 -8.66 13.89
C PHE A 141 11.63 -8.13 12.96
N LEU A 142 10.51 -8.85 12.82
CA LEU A 142 9.38 -8.40 12.01
C LEU A 142 8.71 -7.14 12.57
N ILE A 143 8.68 -6.96 13.89
CA ILE A 143 8.16 -5.72 14.51
C ILE A 143 9.09 -4.53 14.19
N ILE A 144 10.41 -4.72 14.31
CA ILE A 144 11.37 -3.66 14.01
C ILE A 144 11.35 -3.30 12.53
N SER A 145 11.34 -4.30 11.63
CA SER A 145 11.30 -4.04 10.18
C SER A 145 10.00 -3.37 9.75
N THR A 146 8.87 -3.73 10.34
CA THR A 146 7.57 -3.08 10.03
C THR A 146 7.49 -1.66 10.59
N CYS A 147 8.09 -1.38 11.75
CA CYS A 147 8.26 -0.02 12.25
C CYS A 147 9.09 0.84 11.27
N PHE A 148 10.21 0.28 10.78
CA PHE A 148 11.04 0.94 9.77
C PHE A 148 10.28 1.20 8.45
N LEU A 149 9.50 0.23 7.96
CA LEU A 149 8.66 0.42 6.77
C LEU A 149 7.61 1.54 6.97
N TYR A 150 7.03 1.67 8.17
CA TYR A 150 6.11 2.76 8.45
C TYR A 150 6.80 4.13 8.54
N LEU A 151 8.05 4.19 9.01
CA LEU A 151 8.84 5.42 8.95
C LEU A 151 9.07 5.87 7.50
N VAL A 152 9.46 4.95 6.62
CA VAL A 152 9.64 5.22 5.18
C VAL A 152 8.33 5.65 4.53
N ALA A 153 7.23 4.95 4.81
CA ALA A 153 5.92 5.31 4.27
C ALA A 153 5.46 6.70 4.75
N ALA A 154 5.69 7.05 6.02
CA ALA A 154 5.41 8.39 6.54
C ALA A 154 6.25 9.47 5.83
N GLY A 155 7.54 9.19 5.60
CA GLY A 155 8.43 10.07 4.86
C GLY A 155 8.00 10.29 3.42
N LEU A 156 7.63 9.21 2.71
CA LEU A 156 7.09 9.28 1.34
C LEU A 156 5.76 10.04 1.28
N PHE A 157 4.89 9.86 2.28
CA PHE A 157 3.62 10.59 2.35
C PHE A 157 3.84 12.09 2.53
N SER A 158 4.73 12.48 3.46
CA SER A 158 5.12 13.87 3.69
C SER A 158 5.75 14.51 2.46
N ARG A 159 6.65 13.79 1.79
CA ARG A 159 7.24 14.24 0.52
C ARG A 159 6.22 14.39 -0.57
N GLY A 160 5.27 13.46 -0.68
CA GLY A 160 4.22 13.55 -1.69
C GLY A 160 3.39 14.82 -1.56
N VAL A 161 3.03 15.21 -0.34
CA VAL A 161 2.35 16.48 -0.08
C VAL A 161 3.25 17.67 -0.41
N TRP A 162 4.52 17.61 -0.02
CA TRP A 162 5.49 18.67 -0.32
C TRP A 162 5.65 18.91 -1.83
N TYR A 163 5.77 17.86 -2.64
CA TYR A 163 5.86 17.99 -4.11
C TYR A 163 4.61 18.59 -4.74
N LEU A 164 3.42 18.27 -4.22
CA LEU A 164 2.18 18.87 -4.69
C LEU A 164 2.10 20.36 -4.37
N GLU A 165 2.57 20.77 -3.19
CA GLU A 165 2.66 22.18 -2.79
C GLU A 165 3.74 22.93 -3.58
N ASN A 166 4.88 22.28 -3.84
CA ASN A 166 5.94 22.83 -4.68
C ASN A 166 5.45 23.07 -6.12
N ASN A 167 4.71 22.12 -6.69
CA ASN A 167 4.09 22.29 -8.01
C ASN A 167 3.09 23.47 -8.06
N ALA A 168 2.34 23.70 -6.98
CA ALA A 168 1.45 24.85 -6.88
C ALA A 168 2.23 26.17 -6.80
N TRP A 169 3.34 26.18 -6.07
CA TRP A 169 4.25 27.33 -6.00
C TRP A 169 4.92 27.63 -7.34
N ASN A 170 5.40 26.60 -8.05
CA ASN A 170 5.98 26.71 -9.38
C ASN A 170 5.02 27.35 -10.39
N HIS A 171 3.72 27.00 -10.32
CA HIS A 171 2.68 27.66 -11.13
C HIS A 171 2.46 29.14 -10.80
N LEU A 172 2.65 29.54 -9.54
CA LEU A 172 2.49 30.94 -9.10
C LEU A 172 3.69 31.80 -9.50
N VAL A 173 4.90 31.25 -9.44
CA VAL A 173 6.15 31.95 -9.80
C VAL A 173 6.35 31.98 -11.33
N GLY A 174 5.71 31.08 -12.07
CA GLY A 174 5.82 31.02 -13.54
C GLY A 174 7.16 30.47 -14.03
N GLY A 175 7.87 29.75 -13.16
CA GLY A 175 9.18 29.12 -13.40
C GLY A 175 9.44 28.05 -12.32
N ASP A 176 10.49 27.24 -12.51
CA ASP A 176 10.82 26.18 -11.56
C ASP A 176 11.59 26.74 -10.35
N ALA A 177 10.97 26.72 -9.18
CA ALA A 177 11.59 27.17 -7.93
C ALA A 177 12.83 26.34 -7.57
N ALA A 178 12.95 25.10 -8.06
CA ALA A 178 14.13 24.27 -7.83
C ALA A 178 15.40 24.86 -8.50
N GLU A 179 15.27 25.59 -9.62
CA GLU A 179 16.38 26.24 -10.31
C GLU A 179 16.94 27.46 -9.55
N THR A 180 16.12 28.06 -8.68
CA THR A 180 16.53 29.21 -7.85
C THR A 180 17.36 28.82 -6.63
N GLY A 181 17.59 27.52 -6.42
CA GLY A 181 18.41 26.99 -5.33
C GLY A 181 17.70 27.00 -3.98
N ALA A 182 18.43 27.27 -2.89
CA ALA A 182 17.89 27.33 -1.52
C ALA A 182 17.83 28.77 -1.00
N GLY A 183 17.89 29.77 -1.89
CA GLY A 183 17.89 31.18 -1.52
C GLY A 183 16.48 31.76 -1.38
N PRO A 184 16.37 33.03 -0.96
CA PRO A 184 15.10 33.75 -0.92
C PRO A 184 14.42 33.74 -2.31
N GLY A 185 13.17 33.28 -2.38
CA GLY A 185 12.41 33.12 -3.62
C GLY A 185 12.20 31.67 -4.06
N SER A 186 12.95 30.72 -3.52
CA SER A 186 12.80 29.29 -3.86
C SER A 186 11.74 28.54 -3.06
N TYR A 187 11.13 29.19 -2.08
CA TYR A 187 10.08 28.63 -1.23
C TYR A 187 9.05 29.69 -0.85
N ASP A 188 7.80 29.25 -0.62
CA ASP A 188 6.76 30.14 -0.11
C ASP A 188 6.93 30.37 1.40
N ILE A 189 7.32 31.59 1.77
CA ILE A 189 7.49 32.03 3.16
C ILE A 189 6.17 31.93 3.96
N ARG A 190 5.01 32.05 3.30
CA ARG A 190 3.70 32.03 3.98
C ARG A 190 3.30 30.64 4.42
N GLN A 191 3.76 29.61 3.70
CA GLN A 191 3.43 28.22 3.99
C GLN A 191 4.59 27.44 4.60
N SER A 192 5.81 27.98 4.58
CA SER A 192 6.97 27.37 5.23
C SER A 192 6.89 27.45 6.75
N VAL A 193 7.03 26.32 7.43
CA VAL A 193 7.20 26.23 8.89
C VAL A 193 8.63 26.57 9.28
N TRP A 194 9.60 26.03 8.53
CA TRP A 194 11.01 26.36 8.69
C TRP A 194 11.73 26.34 7.35
N HIS A 195 12.79 27.12 7.29
CA HIS A 195 13.80 27.05 6.25
C HIS A 195 15.18 27.13 6.90
N VAL A 196 16.07 26.22 6.53
CA VAL A 196 17.47 26.22 7.00
C VAL A 196 18.36 26.48 5.78
N ASN A 197 19.50 27.16 5.89
CA ASN A 197 20.36 27.37 4.70
C ASN A 197 21.38 26.24 4.49
N CYS A 198 21.61 25.42 5.52
CA CYS A 198 22.39 24.20 5.46
C CYS A 198 21.45 22.98 5.46
N CYS A 199 21.92 21.82 5.00
CA CYS A 199 21.17 20.57 4.99
C CYS A 199 20.04 20.48 3.94
N SER A 200 20.23 21.12 2.79
CA SER A 200 19.39 20.90 1.61
C SER A 200 19.62 19.51 1.01
N PRO A 201 18.58 18.73 0.68
CA PRO A 201 18.74 17.47 -0.03
C PRO A 201 19.12 17.65 -1.52
N LEU A 202 18.90 18.84 -2.09
CA LEU A 202 19.12 19.12 -3.52
C LEU A 202 20.49 19.73 -3.85
N ILE A 203 21.10 20.51 -2.94
CA ILE A 203 22.29 21.33 -3.23
C ILE A 203 23.53 20.74 -2.54
N ASN A 204 24.68 20.75 -3.23
CA ASN A 204 25.96 20.13 -2.80
C ASN A 204 25.92 18.59 -2.66
N GLY A 205 25.30 17.89 -3.63
CA GLY A 205 25.37 16.43 -3.72
C GLY A 205 24.56 15.67 -2.66
N GLY A 206 23.69 16.37 -1.92
CA GLY A 206 22.66 15.74 -1.10
C GLY A 206 23.17 14.71 -0.08
N GLY A 207 24.39 14.84 0.45
CA GLY A 207 25.14 13.83 1.24
C GLY A 207 24.33 12.91 2.19
N GLY A 208 24.55 12.99 3.50
CA GLY A 208 23.73 12.19 4.45
C GLY A 208 22.25 12.61 4.45
N TRP A 209 21.97 13.87 4.06
CA TRP A 209 20.65 14.48 4.09
C TRP A 209 19.69 13.96 3.02
N GLY A 210 20.20 13.47 1.89
CA GLY A 210 19.39 12.78 0.88
C GLY A 210 18.82 11.45 1.39
N ILE A 211 19.58 10.74 2.25
CA ILE A 211 19.09 9.54 2.92
C ILE A 211 17.96 9.89 3.89
N PHE A 212 18.11 10.97 4.67
CA PHE A 212 17.04 11.44 5.55
C PHE A 212 15.82 11.93 4.77
N ASN A 213 16.01 12.55 3.60
CA ASN A 213 14.90 12.88 2.71
C ASN A 213 14.20 11.61 2.19
N ALA A 214 14.95 10.60 1.74
CA ALA A 214 14.37 9.35 1.23
C ALA A 214 13.66 8.51 2.32
N VAL A 215 14.22 8.46 3.54
CA VAL A 215 13.74 7.58 4.62
C VAL A 215 12.75 8.29 5.54
N LEU A 216 13.01 9.53 5.93
CA LEU A 216 12.19 10.26 6.90
C LEU A 216 11.32 11.35 6.25
N GLY A 217 11.53 11.65 4.96
CA GLY A 217 10.87 12.78 4.30
C GLY A 217 11.42 14.15 4.73
N TRP A 218 12.67 14.19 5.22
CA TRP A 218 13.33 15.42 5.62
C TRP A 218 13.48 16.39 4.45
N THR A 219 12.97 17.60 4.63
CA THR A 219 13.22 18.73 3.73
C THR A 219 13.73 19.94 4.51
N ASN A 220 14.57 20.69 3.82
CA ASN A 220 15.20 21.92 4.28
C ASN A 220 14.22 23.09 4.39
N SER A 221 13.23 23.11 3.48
CA SER A 221 12.11 24.05 3.45
C SER A 221 10.82 23.28 3.72
N ALA A 222 10.48 23.04 4.97
CA ALA A 222 9.26 22.31 5.28
C ALA A 222 8.05 23.23 5.29
N THR A 223 6.98 22.79 4.65
CA THR A 223 5.68 23.45 4.58
C THR A 223 4.73 22.93 5.66
N TYR A 224 3.70 23.70 6.01
CA TYR A 224 2.68 23.24 6.96
C TYR A 224 2.04 21.92 6.51
N GLY A 225 1.81 21.74 5.21
CA GLY A 225 1.24 20.50 4.68
C GLY A 225 2.17 19.30 4.84
N SER A 226 3.47 19.43 4.57
CA SER A 226 4.43 18.33 4.77
C SER A 226 4.47 17.87 6.25
N VAL A 227 4.56 18.82 7.19
CA VAL A 227 4.60 18.51 8.62
C VAL A 227 3.28 17.94 9.12
N LEU A 228 2.16 18.53 8.73
CA LEU A 228 0.84 18.08 9.14
C LEU A 228 0.53 16.69 8.57
N SER A 229 0.86 16.46 7.30
CA SER A 229 0.64 15.17 6.63
C SER A 229 1.45 14.04 7.27
N TYR A 230 2.69 14.29 7.68
CA TYR A 230 3.49 13.33 8.44
C TYR A 230 2.81 12.93 9.77
N ASN A 231 2.34 13.92 10.52
CA ASN A 231 1.64 13.67 11.80
C ASN A 231 0.29 12.97 11.60
N LEU A 232 -0.49 13.39 10.60
CA LEU A 232 -1.76 12.76 10.25
C LEU A 232 -1.59 11.31 9.80
N TYR A 233 -0.51 11.00 9.07
CA TYR A 233 -0.17 9.63 8.69
C TYR A 233 0.00 8.74 9.92
N TRP A 234 0.79 9.18 10.92
CA TRP A 234 0.97 8.44 12.16
C TRP A 234 -0.33 8.24 12.93
N ILE A 235 -1.15 9.29 13.03
CA ILE A 235 -2.48 9.19 13.65
C ILE A 235 -3.34 8.15 12.92
N ALA A 236 -3.38 8.18 11.59
CA ALA A 236 -4.13 7.23 10.79
C ALA A 236 -3.65 5.77 10.99
N VAL A 237 -2.34 5.55 11.03
CA VAL A 237 -1.74 4.23 11.30
C VAL A 237 -2.09 3.74 12.71
N ILE A 238 -1.98 4.59 13.73
CA ILE A 238 -2.34 4.24 15.12
C ILE A 238 -3.83 3.89 15.20
N VAL A 239 -4.71 4.71 14.63
CA VAL A 239 -6.16 4.45 14.60
C VAL A 239 -6.46 3.13 13.89
N TRP A 240 -5.80 2.85 12.77
CA TRP A 240 -5.96 1.60 12.03
C TRP A 240 -5.56 0.37 12.87
N PHE A 241 -4.40 0.41 13.53
CA PHE A 241 -3.94 -0.68 14.39
C PHE A 241 -4.82 -0.86 15.64
N VAL A 242 -5.25 0.23 16.26
CA VAL A 242 -6.17 0.18 17.40
C VAL A 242 -7.53 -0.41 16.97
N ALA A 243 -8.06 -0.01 15.82
CA ALA A 243 -9.29 -0.56 15.27
C ALA A 243 -9.16 -2.06 14.98
N MET A 244 -8.04 -2.48 14.40
CA MET A 244 -7.76 -3.90 14.13
C MET A 244 -7.65 -4.72 15.42
N ARG A 245 -6.95 -4.19 16.43
CA ARG A 245 -6.83 -4.81 17.76
C ARG A 245 -8.18 -4.90 18.47
N HIS A 246 -9.00 -3.85 18.37
CA HIS A 246 -10.35 -3.84 18.94
C HIS A 246 -11.24 -4.90 18.28
N LYS A 247 -11.17 -5.02 16.94
CA LYS A 247 -11.91 -6.05 16.20
C LYS A 247 -11.53 -7.47 16.63
N GLU A 248 -10.25 -7.73 16.87
CA GLU A 248 -9.77 -9.04 17.36
C GLU A 248 -10.19 -9.33 18.81
N ARG A 249 -10.27 -8.30 19.66
CA ARG A 249 -10.64 -8.44 21.09
C ARG A 249 -12.15 -8.54 21.33
N HIS A 250 -12.95 -7.74 20.62
CA HIS A 250 -14.38 -7.59 20.88
C HIS A 250 -15.28 -8.16 19.76
N GLY A 251 -14.72 -8.57 18.62
CA GLY A 251 -15.49 -9.15 17.51
C GLY A 251 -16.35 -8.16 16.71
N HIS A 252 -16.50 -6.91 17.18
CA HIS A 252 -17.23 -5.83 16.50
C HIS A 252 -16.46 -4.49 16.58
N LEU A 253 -16.57 -3.67 15.54
CA LEU A 253 -16.11 -2.29 15.50
C LEU A 253 -17.28 -1.36 15.91
N PRO A 254 -17.16 -0.60 17.01
CA PRO A 254 -18.27 0.15 17.59
C PRO A 254 -18.85 1.22 16.66
N VAL A 255 -18.05 1.74 15.72
CA VAL A 255 -18.46 2.81 14.78
C VAL A 255 -18.71 2.29 13.36
N VAL A 256 -17.90 1.33 12.89
CA VAL A 256 -17.90 0.91 11.49
C VAL A 256 -19.03 -0.09 11.20
N ASP A 257 -19.28 -1.06 12.09
CA ASP A 257 -20.32 -2.07 11.90
C ASP A 257 -21.75 -1.49 11.86
N PRO A 258 -22.15 -0.54 12.73
CA PRO A 258 -23.48 0.07 12.63
C PRO A 258 -23.62 0.95 11.37
N LEU A 259 -22.56 1.65 10.94
CA LEU A 259 -22.58 2.45 9.71
C LEU A 259 -22.66 1.56 8.46
N LEU A 260 -21.85 0.50 8.39
CA LEU A 260 -21.84 -0.46 7.29
C LEU A 260 -23.17 -1.22 7.20
N ASN A 261 -23.76 -1.57 8.35
CA ASN A 261 -25.09 -2.18 8.40
C ASN A 261 -26.19 -1.20 7.95
N ARG A 262 -26.09 0.09 8.26
CA ARG A 262 -27.00 1.12 7.73
C ARG A 262 -26.85 1.30 6.22
N LEU A 263 -25.62 1.33 5.71
CA LEU A 263 -25.35 1.42 4.27
C LEU A 263 -25.80 0.18 3.50
N ARG A 264 -25.56 -1.02 4.05
CA ARG A 264 -26.02 -2.30 3.49
C ARG A 264 -27.55 -2.39 3.50
N ARG A 265 -28.21 -1.93 4.58
CA ARG A 265 -29.68 -1.81 4.63
C ARG A 265 -30.22 -0.82 3.60
N ARG A 266 -29.57 0.35 3.41
CA ARG A 266 -29.95 1.32 2.36
C ARG A 266 -29.79 0.74 0.95
N LYS A 267 -28.69 0.04 0.67
CA LYS A 267 -28.46 -0.63 -0.63
C LYS A 267 -29.48 -1.75 -0.87
N SER A 268 -29.78 -2.55 0.14
CA SER A 268 -30.79 -3.62 0.05
C SER A 268 -32.22 -3.07 -0.10
N ALA A 269 -32.56 -1.96 0.56
CA ALA A 269 -33.85 -1.29 0.40
C ALA A 269 -34.01 -0.67 -1.00
N ARG A 270 -32.94 -0.06 -1.53
CA ARG A 270 -32.93 0.51 -2.88
C ARG A 270 -33.08 -0.57 -3.96
N CYS A 271 -32.43 -1.74 -3.79
CA CYS A 271 -32.62 -2.88 -4.71
C CYS A 271 -34.02 -3.51 -4.60
N ARG A 272 -34.68 -3.42 -3.43
CA ARG A 272 -36.04 -3.95 -3.25
C ARG A 272 -37.08 -3.03 -3.91
N ASN A 273 -37.01 -1.73 -3.67
CA ASN A 273 -37.90 -0.75 -4.33
C ASN A 273 -37.75 -0.80 -5.85
N GLY A 274 -36.52 -0.81 -6.38
CA GLY A 274 -36.31 -0.89 -7.82
C GLY A 274 -36.78 -2.19 -8.47
N ARG A 275 -37.05 -3.25 -7.68
CA ARG A 275 -37.63 -4.51 -8.19
C ARG A 275 -39.17 -4.44 -8.19
N GLN A 276 -39.77 -3.86 -7.14
CA GLN A 276 -41.22 -3.57 -7.09
C GLN A 276 -41.64 -2.57 -8.16
N ASP A 277 -40.87 -1.50 -8.41
CA ASP A 277 -41.17 -0.51 -9.45
C ASP A 277 -41.12 -1.10 -10.88
N VAL A 278 -40.42 -2.23 -11.07
CA VAL A 278 -40.38 -2.96 -12.34
C VAL A 278 -41.54 -3.95 -12.41
N GLU A 279 -41.88 -4.62 -11.31
CA GLU A 279 -42.98 -5.58 -11.24
C GLU A 279 -44.35 -4.88 -11.44
N ASP A 280 -44.55 -3.72 -10.81
CA ASP A 280 -45.77 -2.89 -10.97
C ASP A 280 -45.89 -2.24 -12.35
N ARG A 281 -44.80 -2.14 -13.12
CA ARG A 281 -44.85 -1.69 -14.53
C ARG A 281 -45.09 -2.82 -15.51
N VAL A 282 -44.78 -4.06 -15.14
CA VAL A 282 -44.86 -5.22 -16.04
C VAL A 282 -46.20 -5.95 -15.91
N VAL A 283 -46.91 -5.79 -14.79
CA VAL A 283 -48.25 -6.34 -14.60
C VAL A 283 -49.31 -5.27 -14.93
N PRO A 284 -50.02 -5.34 -16.07
CA PRO A 284 -51.15 -4.47 -16.34
C PRO A 284 -52.30 -4.83 -15.37
N SER A 285 -52.96 -3.82 -14.83
CA SER A 285 -54.02 -3.88 -13.80
C SER A 285 -55.32 -4.58 -14.22
N ASP A 286 -55.33 -5.37 -15.30
CA ASP A 286 -56.54 -5.86 -15.96
C ASP A 286 -56.91 -7.32 -15.65
N LEU A 287 -56.33 -7.94 -14.61
CA LEU A 287 -56.58 -9.36 -14.29
C LEU A 287 -57.13 -9.66 -12.88
N GLU A 288 -57.48 -8.66 -12.08
CA GLU A 288 -58.15 -8.86 -10.78
C GLU A 288 -59.67 -8.72 -10.88
N THR A 289 -60.31 -9.52 -11.74
CA THR A 289 -61.74 -9.81 -11.60
C THR A 289 -61.99 -11.26 -12.00
N GLU A 290 -61.77 -12.20 -11.08
CA GLU A 290 -62.64 -13.37 -10.87
C GLU A 290 -62.04 -14.30 -9.82
N SER A 291 -62.77 -14.47 -8.71
CA SER A 291 -62.85 -15.67 -7.84
C SER A 291 -63.14 -15.28 -6.39
N LYS A 292 -64.41 -14.95 -6.10
CA LYS A 292 -64.98 -15.07 -4.76
C LYS A 292 -65.85 -16.32 -4.73
N VAL A 293 -65.36 -17.39 -4.11
CA VAL A 293 -66.16 -18.57 -3.75
C VAL A 293 -66.71 -18.37 -2.33
N PRO A 294 -68.03 -18.45 -2.09
CA PRO A 294 -68.60 -18.30 -0.75
C PRO A 294 -68.54 -19.65 0.00
N LYS A 295 -68.13 -19.63 1.27
CA LYS A 295 -68.33 -20.74 2.20
C LYS A 295 -69.51 -20.40 3.12
N ASN A 296 -70.65 -21.03 2.85
CA ASN A 296 -71.77 -21.11 3.77
C ASN A 296 -71.39 -21.93 5.00
N GLY A 297 -71.91 -21.51 6.16
CA GLY A 297 -71.79 -22.22 7.42
C GLY A 297 -72.74 -23.40 7.56
N ALA A 298 -72.39 -24.29 8.48
CA ALA A 298 -73.34 -25.17 9.17
C ALA A 298 -72.78 -25.45 10.57
N SER A 299 -73.55 -25.01 11.57
CA SER A 299 -73.44 -25.35 12.97
C SER A 299 -73.91 -26.80 13.18
N LEU A 300 -73.27 -27.56 14.09
CA LEU A 300 -73.93 -28.50 15.00
C LEU A 300 -72.92 -29.07 16.03
N LEU A 301 -73.31 -28.92 17.30
CA LEU A 301 -72.72 -29.35 18.60
C LEU A 301 -71.70 -28.39 19.25
#